data_AF-A0A392VN16-F1
#
_entry.id   AF-A0A392VN16-F1
#
_cell.length_a   1.000
_cell.length_b   1.000
_cell.length_c   1.000
_cell.angle_alpha   90.00
_cell.angle_beta   90.00
_cell.angle_gamma   90.00
#
_symmetry.space_group_name_H-M   'P 1'
#
loop_
_entity.id
_entity.type
_entity.pdbx_description
1 polymer ?
#
loop_
_entity_poly.entity_id
_entity_poly.type
_entity_poly.pdbx_seq_one_letter_code
_entity_poly.pdbx_strand_id
1 'polypeptide(L)' 'MEPLYTAKGLILHQEKYTTEILRKFEMLDCNSSVTPADTRLKLEVDESSDTVD' A
#
# COMPACT_ATOMS: atom_id res chain seq x y z
N MET A 1 6.83 8.84 -13.61
CA MET A 1 5.71 8.16 -14.32
C MET A 1 4.56 9.13 -14.57
N GLU A 2 3.85 9.02 -15.70
CA GLU A 2 2.64 9.82 -15.96
C GLU A 2 1.37 8.96 -15.77
N PRO A 3 0.37 9.43 -14.99
CA PRO A 3 -0.91 8.74 -14.84
C PRO A 3 -1.78 8.90 -16.09
N LEU A 4 -2.57 7.86 -16.40
CA LEU A 4 -3.60 7.93 -17.42
C LEU A 4 -4.94 8.31 -16.77
N TYR A 5 -5.51 9.43 -17.20
CA TYR A 5 -6.84 9.86 -16.77
C TYR A 5 -7.91 9.31 -17.71
N THR A 6 -8.96 8.72 -17.14
CA THR A 6 -10.11 8.21 -17.86
C THR A 6 -11.40 8.75 -17.23
N ALA A 7 -12.52 8.66 -17.93
CA ALA A 7 -13.83 9.03 -17.38
C ALA A 7 -14.21 8.21 -16.12
N LYS A 8 -13.61 7.04 -15.92
CA LYS A 8 -13.85 6.17 -14.75
C LYS A 8 -12.84 6.40 -13.61
N GLY A 9 -11.83 7.24 -13.81
CA GLY A 9 -10.78 7.50 -12.82
C GLY A 9 -9.38 7.42 -13.38
N LEU A 10 -8.41 7.20 -12.50
CA LEU A 10 -6.98 7.26 -12.79
C LEU A 10 -6.38 5.86 -12.84
N ILE A 11 -5.57 5.61 -13.87
CA ILE A 11 -4.89 4.34 -14.10
C ILE A 11 -3.38 4.55 -14.01
N LEU A 12 -2.72 3.69 -13.22
CA LEU A 12 -1.28 3.64 -13.00
C LEU A 12 -0.77 2.21 -13.16
N HIS A 13 0.39 2.06 -13.80
CA HIS A 13 1.25 0.89 -13.68
C HIS A 13 1.79 0.73 -12.23
N GLN A 14 1.13 -0.11 -11.43
CA GLN A 14 1.39 -0.25 -9.99
C GLN A 14 2.85 -0.54 -9.66
N GLU A 15 3.48 -1.52 -10.32
CA GLU A 15 4.88 -1.90 -10.05
C GLU A 15 5.85 -0.73 -10.25
N LYS A 16 5.61 0.09 -11.29
CA LYS A 16 6.47 1.23 -11.63
C LYS A 16 6.27 2.35 -10.62
N TYR A 17 5.01 2.64 -10.29
CA TYR A 17 4.65 3.64 -9.28
C TYR A 17 5.27 3.29 -7.92
N THR A 18 5.09 2.05 -7.46
CA THR A 18 5.66 1.56 -6.20
C THR A 18 7.19 1.69 -6.20
N THR A 19 7.85 1.24 -7.27
CA THR A 19 9.32 1.32 -7.36
C THR A 19 9.84 2.77 -7.34
N GLU A 20 9.19 3.70 -8.05
CA GLU A 20 9.56 5.12 -8.06
C GLU A 20 9.39 5.77 -6.67
N ILE A 21 8.29 5.48 -5.98
CA ILE A 21 8.03 5.99 -4.62
C ILE A 21 9.05 5.43 -3.63
N LEU A 22 9.32 4.12 -3.65
CA LEU A 22 10.30 3.51 -2.77
C LEU A 22 11.70 4.08 -2.99
N ARG A 23 12.13 4.33 -4.25
CA ARG A 23 13.40 5.01 -4.54
C ARG A 23 13.45 6.42 -3.96
N LYS A 24 12.38 7.20 -4.12
CA LYS A 24 12.33 8.61 -3.69
C LYS A 24 12.60 8.75 -2.18
N PHE A 25 12.20 7.77 -1.40
CA PHE A 25 12.37 7.77 0.05
C PHE A 25 13.47 6.81 0.53
N GLU A 26 14.33 6.32 -0.37
CA GLU A 26 15.44 5.42 -0.05
C GLU A 26 14.99 4.11 0.62
N MET A 27 13.81 3.62 0.26
CA MET A 27 13.16 2.45 0.88
C MET A 27 13.28 1.16 0.08
N LEU A 28 14.01 1.14 -1.05
CA LEU A 28 14.13 -0.07 -1.88
C LEU A 28 14.77 -1.24 -1.13
N ASP A 29 15.75 -0.96 -0.27
CA ASP A 29 16.53 -1.95 0.47
C ASP A 29 16.07 -2.08 1.93
N CYS A 30 14.92 -1.51 2.28
CA CYS A 30 14.35 -1.67 3.61
C CYS A 30 13.93 -3.12 3.86
N ASN A 31 14.02 -3.52 5.13
CA ASN A 31 13.43 -4.79 5.58
C ASN A 31 11.93 -4.80 5.25
N SER A 32 11.44 -5.96 4.80
CA SER A 32 10.00 -6.17 4.65
C SER A 32 9.30 -5.92 5.98
N SER A 33 8.30 -5.05 5.98
CA SER A 33 7.46 -4.78 7.14
C SER A 33 6.07 -5.38 6.91
N VAL A 34 5.50 -5.97 7.95
CA VAL A 34 4.10 -6.41 7.91
C VAL A 34 3.24 -5.17 8.04
N THR A 35 2.49 -4.85 6.99
CA THR A 35 1.51 -3.77 7.04
C THR A 35 0.11 -4.35 7.27
N PRO A 36 -0.78 -3.68 8.02
CA PRO A 36 -2.17 -4.10 8.15
C PRO A 36 -2.93 -4.17 6.81
N ALA A 37 -2.39 -3.51 5.77
CA ALA A 37 -2.88 -3.56 4.40
C ALA A 37 -2.27 -4.70 3.56
N ASP A 38 -1.38 -5.53 4.11
CA ASP A 38 -0.87 -6.72 3.41
C ASP A 38 -2.03 -7.70 3.24
N THR A 39 -2.42 -7.95 1.97
CA THR A 39 -3.57 -8.78 1.62
C THR A 39 -3.39 -10.26 1.99
N ARG A 40 -2.18 -10.67 2.35
CA ARG A 40 -1.87 -12.01 2.86
C ARG A 40 -2.05 -12.12 4.37
N LEU A 41 -2.17 -11.00 5.07
CA LEU A 41 -2.43 -10.97 6.50
C LEU A 41 -3.95 -11.06 6.73
N LYS A 42 -4.39 -12.16 7.34
CA LYS A 42 -5.78 -12.26 7.79
C LYS A 42 -5.92 -11.41 9.05
N LEU A 43 -6.70 -10.35 8.94
CA LEU A 43 -7.03 -9.51 10.09
C LEU A 43 -7.99 -10.28 11.00
N GLU A 44 -7.67 -10.30 12.30
CA GLU A 44 -8.53 -10.87 13.34
C GLU A 44 -9.02 -9.73 14.25
N VAL A 45 -10.22 -9.89 14.79
CA VAL A 45 -10.76 -8.94 15.77
C VAL A 45 -10.00 -9.16 17.06
N ASP A 46 -9.38 -8.11 17.57
CA ASP A 46 -8.81 -8.13 18.91
C ASP A 46 -9.95 -8.09 19.93
N GLU A 47 -10.18 -9.21 20.62
CA GLU A 47 -11.22 -9.33 21.65
C GLU A 47 -10.97 -8.43 22.87
N SER A 48 -9.75 -7.90 23.01
CA SER A 48 -9.39 -6.97 24.08
C SER A 48 -9.47 -5.50 23.67
N SER A 49 -9.77 -5.21 22.39
CA SER A 49 -9.91 -3.85 21.88
C SER A 49 -11.28 -3.27 22.22
N ASP A 50 -11.29 -2.01 22.64
CA ASP A 50 -12.52 -1.23 22.74
C ASP A 50 -13.18 -1.08 21.35
N THR A 51 -14.50 -1.06 21.32
CA THR A 51 -15.26 -0.78 20.10
C THR A 51 -15.04 0.68 19.71
N VAL A 52 -14.50 0.90 18.52
CA VAL A 52 -14.40 2.24 17.93
C VAL A 52 -15.77 2.60 17.33
N ASP A 53 -16.36 3.71 17.80
CA ASP A 53 -17.61 4.33 17.26
C ASP A 53 -17.31 5.16 16.00
#